data_AF-A0A6G1F2P0-F1
#
_entry.id   AF-A0A6G1F2P0-F1
#
_cell.length_a   1.000
_cell.length_b   1.000
_cell.length_c   1.000
_cell.angle_alpha   90.00
_cell.angle_beta   90.00
_cell.angle_gamma   90.00
#
_symmetry.space_group_name_H-M   'P 1'
#
loop_
_entity.id
_entity.type
_entity.pdbx_description
1 polymer ?
#
loop_
_entity_poly.entity_id
_entity_poly.type
_entity_poly.pdbx_seq_one_letter_code
_entity_poly.pdbx_strand_id
1 'polypeptide(L)'
;MPSVTWGVIQGWKARLVSRVLALDFLRSAGVSDPAGELKAVELPSSLEVLQERLDFLLRLGLSTDDLSAYPLLLACSLRKNVIPVLSYLEKLGVTRARLAAFVRAYPACLHASVAVDLAPVVKSLRGLDVDRQDLPRVVERYPDILDRLRTDSGSD
;
A
#
# COMPACT_ATOMS: atom_id res chain seq x y z
N MET A 1 -6.81 45.38 6.82
CA MET A 1 -6.61 44.56 8.04
C MET A 1 -6.77 43.10 7.64
N PRO A 2 -5.77 42.21 7.83
CA PRO A 2 -5.88 40.83 7.37
C PRO A 2 -6.66 40.01 8.41
N SER A 3 -7.86 39.56 8.05
CA SER A 3 -8.71 38.69 8.86
C SER A 3 -8.88 37.36 8.15
N VAL A 4 -7.83 36.55 8.06
CA VAL A 4 -7.90 35.18 7.49
C VAL A 4 -6.81 34.29 8.10
N THR A 5 -6.94 33.80 9.34
CA THR A 5 -6.02 32.72 9.81
C THR A 5 -6.55 31.80 10.90
N TRP A 6 -7.54 32.18 11.74
CA TRP A 6 -7.89 31.36 12.92
C TRP A 6 -8.35 29.93 12.59
N GLY A 7 -9.22 29.75 11.60
CA GLY A 7 -9.65 28.40 11.17
C GLY A 7 -8.50 27.55 10.61
N VAL A 8 -7.55 28.19 9.91
CA VAL A 8 -6.36 27.53 9.34
C VAL A 8 -5.39 27.11 10.46
N ILE A 9 -5.17 27.98 11.46
CA ILE A 9 -4.30 27.70 12.60
C ILE A 9 -4.86 26.56 13.46
N GLN A 10 -6.16 26.56 13.74
CA GLN A 10 -6.80 25.49 14.51
C GLN A 10 -6.77 24.16 13.76
N GLY A 11 -7.04 24.17 12.46
CA GLY A 11 -6.93 22.98 11.61
C GLY A 11 -5.51 22.41 11.58
N TRP A 12 -4.49 23.26 11.48
CA TRP A 12 -3.08 22.84 11.53
C TRP A 12 -2.69 22.21 12.86
N LYS A 13 -3.07 22.84 13.99
CA LYS A 13 -2.80 22.27 15.32
C LYS A 13 -3.47 20.92 15.50
N ALA A 14 -4.73 20.77 15.10
CA ALA A 14 -5.45 19.51 15.15
C ALA A 14 -4.76 18.42 14.29
N ARG A 15 -4.35 18.75 13.06
CA ARG A 15 -3.62 17.83 12.17
C ARG A 15 -2.31 17.35 12.78
N LEU A 16 -1.55 18.24 13.42
CA LEU A 16 -0.30 17.88 14.08
C LEU A 16 -0.54 16.95 15.27
N VAL A 17 -1.54 17.24 16.11
CA VAL A 17 -1.89 16.38 17.26
C VAL A 17 -2.30 14.99 16.80
N SER A 18 -3.20 14.88 15.81
CA SER A 18 -3.63 13.58 15.27
C SER A 18 -2.44 12.79 14.70
N ARG A 19 -1.49 13.46 14.05
CA ARG A 19 -0.30 12.83 13.51
C ARG A 19 0.64 12.32 14.59
N VAL A 20 0.90 13.10 15.63
CA VAL A 20 1.74 12.67 16.77
C VAL A 20 1.12 11.45 17.44
N LEU A 21 -0.19 11.48 17.72
CA LEU A 21 -0.90 10.34 18.28
C LEU A 21 -0.81 9.08 17.40
N ALA A 22 -0.95 9.23 16.08
CA ALA A 22 -0.81 8.13 15.15
C ALA A 22 0.58 7.49 15.18
N LEU A 23 1.64 8.31 15.20
CA LEU A 23 3.01 7.81 15.25
C LEU A 23 3.35 7.17 16.60
N ASP A 24 2.86 7.72 17.70
CA ASP A 24 3.03 7.13 19.04
C ASP A 24 2.30 5.79 19.16
N PHE A 25 1.09 5.68 18.59
CA PHE A 25 0.37 4.42 18.49
C PHE A 25 1.14 3.36 17.70
N LEU A 26 1.68 3.71 16.52
CA LEU A 26 2.46 2.76 15.72
C LEU A 26 3.70 2.30 16.48
N ARG A 27 4.39 3.22 17.16
CA ARG A 27 5.55 2.90 17.98
C ARG A 27 5.20 1.97 19.14
N SER A 28 4.09 2.21 19.84
CA SER A 28 3.66 1.34 20.94
C SER A 28 3.21 -0.05 20.45
N ALA A 29 2.73 -0.14 19.22
CA ALA A 29 2.44 -1.40 18.55
C ALA A 29 3.68 -2.12 17.97
N GLY A 30 4.88 -1.56 18.13
CA GLY A 30 6.13 -2.15 17.65
C GLY A 30 6.50 -1.83 16.21
N VAL A 31 5.77 -0.92 15.55
CA VAL A 31 6.11 -0.43 14.20
C VAL A 31 6.96 0.83 14.31
N SER A 32 8.15 0.79 13.70
CA SER A 32 9.07 1.91 13.62
C SER A 32 9.10 2.51 12.21
N ASP A 33 9.53 3.77 12.12
CA ASP A 33 9.75 4.48 10.86
C ASP A 33 11.15 5.10 10.89
N PRO A 34 12.21 4.28 10.72
CA PRO A 34 13.58 4.75 10.87
C PRO A 34 13.97 5.76 9.78
N ALA A 35 13.43 5.60 8.58
CA ALA A 35 13.68 6.49 7.44
C ALA A 35 12.81 7.77 7.48
N GLY A 36 11.79 7.82 8.35
CA GLY A 36 10.90 8.97 8.46
C GLY A 36 9.94 9.13 7.28
N GLU A 37 9.69 8.05 6.53
CA GLU A 37 8.90 8.04 5.30
C GLU A 37 7.45 8.44 5.55
N LEU A 38 6.92 8.11 6.74
CA LEU A 38 5.55 8.47 7.09
C LEU A 38 5.36 9.98 7.12
N LYS A 39 6.42 10.78 7.28
CA LYS A 39 6.36 12.27 7.26
C LYS A 39 5.96 12.83 5.91
N ALA A 40 6.28 12.13 4.83
CA ALA A 40 5.97 12.54 3.47
C ALA A 40 4.55 12.17 3.03
N VAL A 41 3.81 11.38 3.84
CA VAL A 41 2.48 10.88 3.46
C VAL A 41 1.39 11.30 4.42
N GLU A 42 0.17 11.39 3.89
CA GLU A 42 -1.03 11.57 4.71
C GLU A 42 -1.41 10.24 5.38
N LEU A 43 -1.31 10.23 6.70
CA LEU A 43 -1.80 9.13 7.53
C LEU A 43 -3.34 9.18 7.63
N PRO A 44 -3.97 8.06 8.02
CA PRO A 44 -5.40 8.03 8.34
C PRO A 44 -5.82 9.16 9.28
N SER A 45 -7.03 9.67 9.07
CA SER A 45 -7.57 10.79 9.86
C SER A 45 -7.92 10.43 11.31
N SER A 46 -8.00 9.14 11.65
CA SER A 46 -8.27 8.66 13.00
C SER A 46 -7.42 7.44 13.36
N LEU A 47 -7.19 7.26 14.66
CA LEU A 47 -6.49 6.09 15.20
C LEU A 47 -7.23 4.79 14.92
N GLU A 48 -8.55 4.81 14.93
CA GLU A 48 -9.38 3.63 14.62
C GLU A 48 -9.11 3.09 13.21
N VAL A 49 -9.03 3.99 12.20
CA VAL A 49 -8.73 3.59 10.82
C VAL A 49 -7.28 3.11 10.69
N LEU A 50 -6.36 3.70 11.44
CA LEU A 50 -4.95 3.26 11.45
C LEU A 50 -4.81 1.88 12.11
N GLN A 51 -5.52 1.64 13.21
CA GLN A 51 -5.58 0.36 13.89
C GLN A 51 -6.20 -0.71 12.99
N GLU A 52 -7.31 -0.41 12.30
CA GLU A 52 -7.92 -1.33 11.34
C GLU A 52 -6.93 -1.75 10.24
N ARG A 53 -6.14 -0.80 9.72
CA ARG A 53 -5.09 -1.08 8.71
C ARG A 53 -3.99 -1.97 9.28
N LEU A 54 -3.49 -1.65 10.46
CA LEU A 54 -2.47 -2.45 11.14
C LEU A 54 -2.96 -3.88 11.36
N ASP A 55 -4.13 -4.04 11.98
CA ASP A 55 -4.73 -5.34 12.26
C ASP A 55 -4.95 -6.15 10.98
N PHE A 56 -5.39 -5.51 9.90
CA PHE A 56 -5.57 -6.18 8.61
C PHE A 56 -4.25 -6.72 8.06
N LEU A 57 -3.19 -5.90 8.06
CA LEU A 57 -1.88 -6.29 7.56
C LEU A 57 -1.23 -7.39 8.40
N LEU A 58 -1.40 -7.34 9.73
CA LEU A 58 -0.97 -8.41 10.62
C LEU A 58 -1.75 -9.72 10.37
N ARG A 59 -3.08 -9.64 10.18
CA ARG A 59 -3.93 -10.80 9.82
C ARG A 59 -3.62 -11.37 8.44
N LEU A 60 -3.10 -10.56 7.53
CA LEU A 60 -2.59 -11.04 6.24
C LEU A 60 -1.36 -11.92 6.43
N GLY A 61 -0.61 -11.76 7.52
CA GLY A 61 0.61 -12.51 7.84
C GLY A 61 1.90 -11.69 7.71
N LEU A 62 1.81 -10.35 7.73
CA LEU A 62 2.96 -9.46 7.86
C LEU A 62 3.29 -9.26 9.34
N SER A 63 4.58 -9.16 9.67
CA SER A 63 5.04 -8.81 11.02
C SER A 63 5.18 -7.30 11.18
N THR A 64 5.35 -6.84 12.43
CA THR A 64 5.71 -5.44 12.71
C THR A 64 7.05 -5.04 12.10
N ASP A 65 7.96 -6.01 11.91
CA ASP A 65 9.25 -5.78 11.25
C ASP A 65 9.06 -5.57 9.75
N ASP A 66 8.19 -6.35 9.10
CA ASP A 66 7.82 -6.13 7.69
C ASP A 66 7.19 -4.75 7.50
N LEU A 67 6.33 -4.33 8.43
CA LEU A 67 5.72 -3.00 8.42
C LEU A 67 6.75 -1.90 8.71
N SER A 68 7.75 -2.15 9.53
CA SER A 68 8.83 -1.18 9.79
C SER A 68 9.79 -1.06 8.61
N ALA A 69 9.95 -2.13 7.82
CA ALA A 69 10.74 -2.14 6.60
C ALA A 69 10.06 -1.38 5.45
N TYR A 70 8.73 -1.29 5.47
CA TYR A 70 7.95 -0.48 4.52
C TYR A 70 6.71 0.14 5.19
N PRO A 71 6.88 1.20 6.00
CA PRO A 71 5.80 1.77 6.81
C PRO A 71 4.71 2.44 5.96
N LEU A 72 5.03 2.77 4.70
CA LEU A 72 4.06 3.31 3.73
C LEU A 72 2.84 2.40 3.49
N LEU A 73 2.93 1.09 3.79
CA LEU A 73 1.76 0.19 3.79
C LEU A 73 0.61 0.70 4.66
N LEU A 74 0.92 1.40 5.76
CA LEU A 74 -0.08 1.95 6.68
C LEU A 74 -0.80 3.19 6.12
N ALA A 75 -0.24 3.82 5.09
CA ALA A 75 -0.87 4.92 4.37
C ALA A 75 -1.85 4.42 3.29
N CYS A 76 -1.75 3.16 2.85
CA CYS A 76 -2.65 2.57 1.86
C CYS A 76 -4.11 2.48 2.33
N SER A 77 -5.04 2.79 1.44
CA SER A 77 -6.45 2.56 1.71
C SER A 77 -6.77 1.06 1.59
N LEU A 78 -7.35 0.47 2.64
CA LEU A 78 -7.82 -0.92 2.56
C LEU A 78 -8.84 -1.11 1.43
N ARG A 79 -9.81 -0.20 1.33
CA ARG A 79 -10.93 -0.32 0.39
C ARG A 79 -10.54 0.03 -1.05
N LYS A 80 -9.66 1.02 -1.25
CA LYS A 80 -9.31 1.48 -2.61
C LYS A 80 -8.12 0.75 -3.21
N ASN A 81 -7.21 0.25 -2.37
CA ASN A 81 -5.95 -0.33 -2.84
C ASN A 81 -5.78 -1.76 -2.33
N VAL A 82 -5.61 -1.96 -1.02
CA VAL A 82 -5.16 -3.25 -0.47
C VAL A 82 -6.11 -4.40 -0.82
N ILE A 83 -7.39 -4.28 -0.50
CA ILE A 83 -8.38 -5.34 -0.75
C ILE A 83 -8.52 -5.60 -2.26
N PRO A 84 -8.73 -4.58 -3.13
CA PRO A 84 -8.77 -4.79 -4.58
C PRO A 84 -7.53 -5.52 -5.13
N VAL A 85 -6.32 -5.11 -4.72
CA VAL A 85 -5.07 -5.71 -5.19
C VAL A 85 -4.98 -7.17 -4.75
N LEU A 86 -5.21 -7.48 -3.48
CA LEU A 86 -5.16 -8.85 -2.97
C LEU A 86 -6.19 -9.74 -3.67
N SER A 87 -7.43 -9.27 -3.81
CA SER A 87 -8.48 -10.01 -4.53
C SER A 87 -8.15 -10.20 -6.01
N TYR A 88 -7.43 -9.26 -6.63
CA TYR A 88 -6.99 -9.41 -8.01
C TYR A 88 -5.89 -10.48 -8.13
N LEU A 89 -4.90 -10.47 -7.24
CA LEU A 89 -3.85 -11.50 -7.18
C LEU A 89 -4.45 -12.90 -6.95
N GLU A 90 -5.44 -13.02 -6.07
CA GLU A 90 -6.17 -14.28 -5.86
C GLU A 90 -6.87 -14.75 -7.15
N LYS A 91 -7.50 -13.83 -7.92
CA LYS A 91 -8.14 -14.16 -9.21
C LYS A 91 -7.14 -14.60 -10.28
N LEU A 92 -5.89 -14.14 -10.21
CA LEU A 92 -4.81 -14.59 -11.08
C LEU A 92 -4.34 -16.00 -10.71
N GLY A 93 -4.55 -16.43 -9.46
CA GLY A 93 -4.18 -17.75 -8.94
C GLY A 93 -3.12 -17.72 -7.84
N VAL A 94 -2.75 -16.54 -7.33
CA VAL A 94 -1.88 -16.42 -6.15
C VAL A 94 -2.66 -16.91 -4.94
N THR A 95 -2.13 -17.90 -4.22
CA THR A 95 -2.82 -18.47 -3.06
C THR A 95 -2.73 -17.54 -1.86
N ARG A 96 -3.73 -17.60 -0.96
CA ARG A 96 -3.76 -16.78 0.25
C ARG A 96 -2.49 -16.93 1.12
N ALA A 97 -1.92 -18.13 1.18
CA ALA A 97 -0.66 -18.39 1.88
C ALA A 97 0.54 -17.66 1.25
N ARG A 98 0.49 -17.39 -0.06
CA ARG A 98 1.55 -16.68 -0.79
C ARG A 98 1.35 -15.18 -0.85
N LEU A 99 0.14 -14.66 -0.65
CA LEU A 99 -0.12 -13.22 -0.65
C LEU A 99 0.77 -12.47 0.36
N ALA A 100 0.93 -13.01 1.57
CA ALA A 100 1.80 -12.39 2.58
C ALA A 100 3.26 -12.33 2.12
N ALA A 101 3.76 -13.43 1.55
CA ALA A 101 5.12 -13.49 1.01
C ALA A 101 5.31 -12.55 -0.18
N PHE A 102 4.30 -12.44 -1.04
CA PHE A 102 4.28 -11.53 -2.17
C PHE A 102 4.36 -10.07 -1.70
N VAL A 103 3.50 -9.67 -0.77
CA VAL A 103 3.50 -8.30 -0.22
C VAL A 103 4.79 -7.98 0.52
N ARG A 104 5.37 -8.96 1.25
CA ARG A 104 6.67 -8.77 1.90
C ARG A 104 7.79 -8.55 0.89
N ALA A 105 7.79 -9.30 -0.22
CA ALA A 105 8.79 -9.15 -1.28
C ALA A 105 8.62 -7.84 -2.06
N TYR A 106 7.37 -7.39 -2.22
CA TYR A 106 7.05 -6.22 -3.02
C TYR A 106 5.86 -5.42 -2.43
N PRO A 107 6.08 -4.66 -1.35
CA PRO A 107 5.00 -3.99 -0.62
C PRO A 107 4.38 -2.84 -1.41
N ALA A 108 5.13 -2.24 -2.33
CA ALA A 108 4.66 -1.17 -3.21
C ALA A 108 3.43 -1.57 -4.06
N CYS A 109 3.23 -2.87 -4.36
CA CYS A 109 2.04 -3.34 -5.07
C CYS A 109 0.72 -2.92 -4.41
N LEU A 110 0.69 -2.77 -3.08
CA LEU A 110 -0.51 -2.38 -2.35
C LEU A 110 -0.87 -0.91 -2.49
N HIS A 111 -0.03 -0.10 -3.14
CA HIS A 111 -0.38 1.27 -3.57
C HIS A 111 -1.03 1.31 -4.96
N ALA A 112 -0.91 0.22 -5.73
CA ALA A 112 -1.39 0.16 -7.10
C ALA A 112 -2.93 0.23 -7.18
N SER A 113 -3.42 0.73 -8.30
CA SER A 113 -4.78 0.58 -8.77
C SER A 113 -4.87 -0.68 -9.64
N VAL A 114 -5.82 -1.57 -9.33
CA VAL A 114 -6.04 -2.76 -10.16
C VAL A 114 -6.37 -2.39 -11.60
N ALA A 115 -7.21 -1.36 -11.81
CA ALA A 115 -7.69 -1.00 -13.13
C ALA A 115 -6.64 -0.27 -13.98
N VAL A 116 -5.80 0.55 -13.33
CA VAL A 116 -4.84 1.44 -14.02
C VAL A 116 -3.46 0.83 -14.11
N ASP A 117 -3.03 0.07 -13.09
CA ASP A 117 -1.66 -0.43 -13.02
C ASP A 117 -1.61 -1.95 -13.29
N LEU A 118 -2.33 -2.76 -12.51
CA LEU A 118 -2.18 -4.22 -12.56
C LEU A 118 -2.83 -4.89 -13.77
N ALA A 119 -4.05 -4.50 -14.13
CA ALA A 119 -4.78 -5.11 -15.22
C ALA A 119 -4.12 -4.89 -16.60
N PRO A 120 -3.58 -3.70 -16.92
CA PRO A 120 -2.80 -3.50 -18.13
C PRO A 120 -1.55 -4.38 -18.19
N VAL A 121 -0.77 -4.49 -17.10
CA VAL A 121 0.40 -5.38 -17.04
C VAL A 121 0.02 -6.82 -17.35
N VAL A 122 -1.04 -7.33 -16.71
CA VAL A 122 -1.52 -8.70 -16.96
C VAL A 122 -1.98 -8.86 -18.41
N LYS A 123 -2.69 -7.87 -18.99
CA LYS A 123 -3.10 -7.90 -20.38
C LYS A 123 -1.89 -7.96 -21.33
N SER A 124 -0.85 -7.17 -21.06
CA SER A 124 0.38 -7.18 -21.84
C SER A 124 1.08 -8.55 -21.75
N LEU A 125 1.19 -9.13 -20.56
CA LEU A 125 1.73 -10.49 -20.38
C LEU A 125 0.96 -11.54 -21.19
N ARG A 126 -0.37 -11.45 -21.20
CA ARG A 126 -1.21 -12.33 -22.04
C ARG A 126 -0.98 -12.13 -23.54
N GLY A 127 -0.63 -10.91 -23.97
CA GLY A 127 -0.26 -10.62 -25.35
C GLY A 127 1.13 -11.12 -25.75
N LEU A 128 1.98 -11.47 -24.77
CA LEU A 128 3.28 -12.12 -24.96
C LEU A 128 3.18 -13.65 -24.83
N ASP A 129 1.99 -14.22 -25.04
CA ASP A 129 1.68 -15.65 -24.91
C ASP A 129 1.99 -16.26 -23.53
N VAL A 130 1.98 -15.44 -22.47
CA VAL A 130 1.99 -15.99 -21.10
C VAL A 130 0.63 -16.59 -20.78
N ASP A 131 0.61 -17.88 -20.49
CA ASP A 131 -0.61 -18.58 -20.14
C ASP A 131 -1.16 -18.16 -18.78
N ARG A 132 -2.48 -18.25 -18.62
CA ARG A 132 -3.16 -17.87 -17.36
C ARG A 132 -2.63 -18.65 -16.15
N GLN A 133 -2.21 -19.90 -16.37
CA GLN A 133 -1.68 -20.77 -15.32
C GLN A 133 -0.28 -20.34 -14.84
N ASP A 134 0.47 -19.64 -15.69
CA ASP A 134 1.81 -19.16 -15.40
C ASP A 134 1.83 -17.73 -14.86
N LEU A 135 0.74 -16.96 -15.02
CA LEU A 135 0.63 -15.59 -14.50
C LEU A 135 1.00 -15.46 -13.01
N PRO A 136 0.52 -16.30 -12.08
CA PRO A 136 0.93 -16.22 -10.67
C PRO A 136 2.44 -16.34 -10.51
N ARG A 137 3.07 -17.28 -11.23
CA ARG A 137 4.52 -17.52 -11.15
C ARG A 137 5.30 -16.34 -11.71
N VAL A 138 4.86 -15.76 -12.83
CA VAL A 138 5.52 -14.61 -13.45
C VAL A 138 5.43 -13.40 -12.53
N VAL A 139 4.25 -13.10 -12.01
CA VAL A 139 4.03 -11.95 -11.11
C VAL A 139 4.80 -12.13 -9.81
N GLU A 140 4.79 -13.33 -9.21
CA GLU A 140 5.58 -13.66 -8.00
C GLU A 140 7.09 -13.55 -8.23
N ARG A 141 7.58 -13.91 -9.42
CA ARG A 141 9.03 -13.96 -9.71
C ARG A 141 9.59 -12.61 -10.17
N TYR A 142 8.78 -11.78 -10.81
CA TYR A 142 9.19 -10.51 -11.39
C TYR A 142 8.23 -9.38 -10.99
N PRO A 143 8.12 -9.06 -9.68
CA PRO A 143 7.24 -8.00 -9.22
C PRO A 143 7.56 -6.65 -9.87
N ASP A 144 8.82 -6.38 -10.21
CA ASP A 144 9.28 -5.15 -10.89
C ASP A 144 8.61 -4.93 -12.26
N ILE A 145 8.04 -5.97 -12.88
CA ILE A 145 7.30 -5.81 -14.14
C ILE A 145 6.03 -4.97 -13.95
N LEU A 146 5.48 -4.95 -12.73
CA LEU A 146 4.34 -4.13 -12.35
C LEU A 146 4.70 -2.64 -12.38
N ASP A 147 5.94 -2.29 -12.01
CA ASP A 147 6.44 -0.91 -12.10
C ASP A 147 6.87 -0.52 -13.52
N ARG A 148 7.52 -1.43 -14.25
CA ARG A 148 8.09 -1.15 -15.58
C ARG A 148 7.03 -0.97 -16.67
N LEU A 149 5.99 -1.80 -16.70
CA LEU A 149 4.94 -1.64 -17.72
C LEU A 149 4.00 -0.46 -17.42
N ARG A 150 4.12 0.18 -16.25
CA ARG A 150 3.43 1.44 -15.93
C ARG A 150 4.00 2.62 -16.72
N THR A 151 5.27 2.57 -17.12
CA THR A 151 5.94 3.70 -17.81
C THR A 151 5.82 3.66 -19.33
N ASP A 152 5.51 2.50 -19.91
CA ASP A 152 5.54 2.33 -21.37
C ASP A 152 4.19 2.62 -22.07
N SER A 153 3.11 2.88 -21.31
CA SER A 153 1.80 3.25 -21.89
C SER A 153 1.61 4.76 -22.08
N GLY A 154 2.68 5.56 -21.98
CA GLY A 154 2.66 7.03 -22.08
C GLY A 154 3.28 7.61 -23.35
N SER A 155 3.64 6.78 -24.32
CA SER A 155 4.23 7.22 -25.59
C SER A 155 3.51 6.54 -26.76
N ASP A 156 2.36 7.11 -27.11
CA ASP A 156 1.82 7.21 -28.47
C ASP A 156 0.84 8.40 -28.54
#